data_AF-A0A131Y5M8-F1
#
_entry.id   AF-A0A131Y5M8-F1
#
_cell.length_a   1.000
_cell.length_b   1.000
_cell.length_c   1.000
_cell.angle_alpha   90.00
_cell.angle_beta   90.00
_cell.angle_gamma   90.00
#
_symmetry.space_group_name_H-M   'P 1'
#
loop_
_entity.id
_entity.type
_entity.pdbx_description
1 polymer ?
#
loop_
_entity_poly.entity_id
_entity_poly.type
_entity_poly.pdbx_seq_one_letter_code
_entity_poly.pdbx_strand_id
1 'polypeptide(L)'
;FSKSPDRPTYAYQLAVHPLENVSSLIFLGVHLSSDLPWEFHIEYIASSTNETLGFIRLHLHQTSPNVKQMSYCILVRCKLKCASTIWNHH
;
A
#
# COMPACT_ATOMS: atom_id res chain seq x y z
N PHE A 1 2.07 -3.32 35.66
CA PHE A 1 2.23 -4.69 35.16
C PHE A 1 1.71 -4.75 33.72
N SER A 2 2.62 -4.89 32.75
CA SER A 2 2.37 -5.66 31.53
C SER A 2 3.73 -5.82 30.83
N LYS A 3 4.36 -6.96 31.03
CA LYS A 3 5.49 -7.37 30.19
C LYS A 3 4.87 -7.78 28.86
N SER A 4 5.10 -6.99 27.82
CA SER A 4 4.81 -7.43 26.45
C SER A 4 5.61 -8.73 26.22
N PRO A 5 5.00 -9.81 25.71
CA PRO A 5 5.71 -11.07 25.55
C PRO A 5 6.84 -10.89 24.54
N ASP A 6 8.07 -11.24 24.92
CA ASP A 6 9.22 -11.32 24.02
C ASP A 6 8.83 -12.21 22.83
N ARG A 7 8.67 -11.60 21.64
CA ARG A 7 8.44 -12.36 20.41
C ARG A 7 9.72 -13.18 20.14
N PRO A 8 9.64 -14.50 19.95
CA PRO A 8 10.83 -15.29 19.66
C PRO A 8 11.45 -14.85 18.34
N THR A 9 12.67 -14.33 18.39
CA THR A 9 13.45 -13.95 17.20
C THR A 9 13.96 -15.21 16.52
N TYR A 10 13.37 -15.58 15.39
CA TYR A 10 13.83 -16.70 14.58
C TYR A 10 14.79 -16.20 13.49
N ALA A 11 16.00 -16.76 13.46
CA ALA A 11 16.99 -16.44 12.43
C ALA A 11 16.72 -17.29 11.18
N TYR A 12 16.18 -16.67 10.13
CA TYR A 12 15.94 -17.34 8.86
C TYR A 12 17.19 -17.29 7.97
N GLN A 13 17.44 -18.37 7.23
CA GLN A 13 18.51 -18.42 6.22
C GLN A 13 17.92 -18.84 4.88
N LEU A 14 18.34 -18.18 3.81
CA LEU A 14 17.97 -18.51 2.44
C LEU A 14 19.16 -19.18 1.77
N ALA A 15 19.06 -20.50 1.58
CA ALA A 15 20.15 -21.42 1.26
C ALA A 15 21.29 -21.41 2.29
N VAL A 16 22.18 -20.42 2.23
CA VAL A 16 23.33 -20.24 3.15
C VAL A 16 23.48 -18.77 3.61
N HIS A 17 22.57 -17.89 3.20
CA HIS A 17 22.63 -16.47 3.52
C HIS A 17 21.66 -16.13 4.66
N PRO A 18 22.13 -15.58 5.79
CA PRO A 18 21.25 -15.12 6.86
C PRO A 18 20.40 -13.94 6.38
N LEU A 19 19.10 -13.98 6.67
CA LEU A 19 18.19 -12.88 6.40
C LEU A 19 18.27 -11.85 7.53
N GLU A 20 18.51 -10.60 7.16
CA GLU A 20 18.47 -9.48 8.09
C GLU A 20 17.03 -9.18 8.51
N ASN A 21 16.81 -8.95 9.80
CA ASN A 21 15.52 -8.52 10.31
C ASN A 21 15.39 -7.00 10.10
N VAL A 22 14.60 -6.60 9.11
CA VAL A 22 14.38 -5.20 8.77
C VAL A 22 13.00 -4.76 9.25
N SER A 23 12.93 -3.57 9.87
CA SER A 23 11.69 -3.02 10.42
C SER A 23 10.66 -2.65 9.34
N SER A 24 11.12 -2.28 8.13
CA SER A 24 10.27 -2.03 6.97
C SER A 24 11.01 -2.37 5.67
N LEU A 25 10.32 -2.97 4.70
CA LEU A 25 10.89 -3.30 3.39
C LEU A 25 9.87 -3.09 2.28
N ILE A 26 10.35 -2.80 1.08
CA ILE A 26 9.51 -2.71 -0.11
C ILE A 26 9.58 -4.03 -0.85
N PHE A 27 8.46 -4.76 -0.91
CA PHE A 27 8.34 -5.99 -1.69
C PHE A 27 7.27 -5.80 -2.76
N LEU A 28 7.66 -5.95 -4.04
CA LEU A 28 6.75 -5.78 -5.18
C LEU A 28 5.99 -4.43 -5.20
N GLY A 29 6.60 -3.36 -4.65
CA GLY A 29 5.97 -2.04 -4.55
C GLY A 29 5.02 -1.87 -3.36
N VAL A 30 4.95 -2.86 -2.46
CA VAL A 30 4.20 -2.79 -1.21
C VAL A 30 5.17 -2.52 -0.07
N HIS A 31 4.85 -1.53 0.78
CA HIS A 31 5.58 -1.27 2.01
C HIS A 31 5.11 -2.26 3.08
N LEU A 32 5.96 -3.22 3.40
CA LEU A 32 5.74 -4.18 4.47
C LEU A 32 6.47 -3.67 5.71
N SER A 33 5.75 -3.56 6.82
CA SER A 33 6.33 -3.28 8.14
C SER A 33 6.40 -4.58 8.95
N SER A 34 7.45 -4.73 9.74
CA SER A 34 7.70 -5.90 10.61
C SER A 34 6.58 -6.15 11.63
N ASP A 35 5.81 -5.11 12.00
CA ASP A 35 4.65 -5.21 12.88
C ASP A 35 3.33 -5.49 12.15
N LEU A 36 3.36 -5.56 10.81
CA LEU A 36 2.21 -5.73 9.93
C LEU A 36 1.10 -4.65 9.95
N PRO A 37 1.20 -3.45 10.58
CA PRO A 37 0.14 -2.46 10.40
C PRO A 37 0.17 -1.95 8.95
N TRP A 38 -0.93 -2.17 8.24
CA TRP A 38 -1.12 -1.64 6.89
C TRP A 38 -1.29 -0.12 6.85
N GLU A 39 -1.35 0.55 8.01
CA GLU A 39 -1.62 1.99 8.16
C GLU A 39 -0.73 2.86 7.27
N PHE A 40 0.59 2.68 7.33
CA PHE A 40 1.53 3.41 6.46
C PHE A 40 1.27 3.17 4.97
N HIS A 41 0.97 1.93 4.59
CA HIS A 41 0.68 1.60 3.20
C HIS A 41 -0.68 2.16 2.75
N ILE A 42 -1.69 2.12 3.62
CA ILE A 42 -3.02 2.69 3.40
C ILE A 42 -2.90 4.21 3.20
N GLU A 43 -2.19 4.90 4.08
CA GLU A 43 -1.95 6.35 3.98
C GLU A 43 -1.22 6.72 2.70
N TYR A 44 -0.17 5.96 2.35
CA TYR A 44 0.58 6.16 1.11
C TYR A 44 -0.32 6.02 -0.14
N ILE A 45 -1.10 4.94 -0.22
CA ILE A 45 -2.01 4.71 -1.35
C ILE A 45 -3.10 5.78 -1.37
N ALA A 46 -3.70 6.11 -0.22
CA ALA A 46 -4.72 7.14 -0.10
C ALA A 46 -4.22 8.51 -0.57
N SER A 47 -3.05 8.94 -0.09
CA SER A 47 -2.42 10.19 -0.51
C SER A 47 -2.21 10.24 -2.02
N SER A 48 -1.57 9.21 -2.59
CA SER A 48 -1.31 9.15 -4.03
C SER A 48 -2.58 9.12 -4.88
N THR A 49 -3.63 8.43 -4.43
CA THR A 49 -4.93 8.42 -5.14
C THR A 49 -5.64 9.77 -5.05
N ASN A 50 -5.51 10.49 -3.93
CA ASN A 50 -6.07 11.83 -3.78
C ASN A 50 -5.36 12.86 -4.67
N GLU A 51 -4.04 12.80 -4.78
CA GLU A 51 -3.27 13.61 -5.74
C GLU A 51 -3.76 13.37 -7.17
N THR A 52 -3.93 12.10 -7.55
CA THR A 52 -4.44 11.70 -8.87
C THR A 52 -5.87 12.20 -9.10
N LEU A 53 -6.74 12.13 -8.09
CA LEU A 53 -8.09 12.67 -8.15
C LEU A 53 -8.08 14.20 -8.31
N GLY A 54 -7.18 14.89 -7.60
CA GLY A 54 -6.93 16.32 -7.75
C GLY A 54 -6.51 16.67 -9.18
N PHE A 55 -5.57 15.91 -9.75
CA PHE A 55 -5.15 16.08 -11.14
C PHE A 55 -6.32 15.96 -12.12
N ILE A 56 -7.15 14.92 -11.98
CA ILE A 56 -8.35 14.72 -12.82
C ILE A 56 -9.31 15.91 -12.67
N ARG A 57 -9.56 16.37 -11.44
CA ARG A 57 -10.47 17.49 -11.18
C ARG A 57 -9.98 18.79 -11.79
N LEU A 58 -8.68 19.06 -11.72
CA LEU A 58 -8.08 20.30 -12.23
C LEU A 58 -7.94 20.31 -13.75
N HIS A 59 -7.41 19.23 -14.34
CA HIS A 59 -7.03 19.22 -15.76
C HIS A 59 -8.13 18.71 -16.67
N LEU A 60 -8.99 17.81 -16.18
CA LEU A 60 -10.06 17.22 -16.98
C LEU A 60 -11.40 17.93 -16.77
N HIS A 61 -11.44 19.08 -16.08
CA HIS A 61 -12.68 19.81 -15.76
C HIS A 61 -13.56 20.10 -16.99
N GLN A 62 -12.96 20.45 -18.13
CA GLN A 62 -13.68 20.81 -19.36
C GLN A 62 -13.91 19.62 -20.31
N THR A 63 -13.45 18.41 -19.95
CA THR A 63 -13.61 17.23 -20.80
C THR A 63 -14.97 16.57 -20.64
N SER A 64 -15.31 15.67 -21.58
CA SER A 64 -16.58 14.96 -21.54
C SER A 64 -16.71 14.10 -20.28
N PRO A 65 -17.94 13.90 -19.76
CA PRO A 65 -18.16 13.07 -18.58
C PRO A 65 -17.61 11.65 -18.70
N ASN A 66 -17.64 11.08 -19.92
CA ASN A 66 -17.12 9.74 -20.19
C ASN A 66 -15.60 9.67 -19.97
N VAL A 67 -14.84 10.66 -20.43
CA VAL A 67 -13.39 10.73 -20.24
C VAL A 67 -13.05 10.87 -18.75
N LYS A 68 -13.76 11.74 -18.02
CA LYS A 68 -13.59 11.88 -16.56
C LYS A 68 -13.83 10.56 -15.82
N GLN A 69 -14.92 9.87 -16.19
CA GLN A 69 -15.28 8.58 -15.59
C GLN A 69 -14.23 7.51 -15.91
N MET A 70 -13.75 7.45 -17.15
CA MET A 70 -12.71 6.51 -17.56
C MET A 70 -11.40 6.77 -16.81
N SER A 71 -10.94 8.03 -16.74
CA SER A 71 -9.74 8.40 -16.00
C SER A 71 -9.86 8.08 -14.51
N TYR A 72 -11.02 8.34 -13.89
CA TYR A 72 -11.27 7.96 -12.50
C TYR A 72 -11.20 6.44 -12.30
N CYS A 73 -11.85 5.67 -13.18
CA CYS A 73 -11.84 4.21 -13.11
C CYS A 73 -10.42 3.64 -13.22
N ILE A 74 -9.65 4.07 -14.23
CA ILE A 74 -8.32 3.52 -14.52
C ILE A 74 -7.29 3.97 -13.49
N LEU A 75 -7.29 5.24 -13.07
CA LEU A 75 -6.19 5.79 -12.26
C LEU A 75 -6.46 5.72 -10.75
N VAL A 76 -7.72 5.91 -10.33
CA VAL A 76 -8.08 5.96 -8.90
C VAL A 76 -8.68 4.63 -8.46
N ARG A 77 -9.76 4.19 -9.12
CA ARG A 77 -10.53 3.01 -8.70
C ARG A 77 -9.72 1.71 -8.81
N CYS A 78 -8.97 1.52 -9.91
CA CYS A 78 -8.11 0.34 -10.07
C CYS A 78 -7.07 0.25 -8.95
N LYS A 79 -6.41 1.38 -8.61
CA LYS A 79 -5.38 1.42 -7.56
C LYS A 79 -5.95 1.03 -6.18
N LEU A 80 -7.11 1.59 -5.82
CA LEU A 80 -7.80 1.24 -4.57
C LEU A 80 -8.26 -0.22 -4.55
N LYS A 81 -8.78 -0.74 -5.66
CA LYS A 81 -9.24 -2.13 -5.75
C LYS A 81 -8.08 -3.12 -5.59
N CYS A 82 -6.94 -2.86 -6.24
CA CYS A 82 -5.75 -3.67 -6.05
C CYS A 82 -5.26 -3.63 -4.59
N ALA A 83 -5.16 -2.44 -4.00
CA ALA A 83 -4.73 -2.28 -2.61
C ALA A 83 -5.67 -2.99 -1.60
N SER A 84 -6.98 -2.87 -1.79
CA SER A 84 -7.97 -3.55 -0.93
C SER A 84 -7.84 -5.07 -0.95
N THR A 85 -7.36 -5.65 -2.05
CA THR A 85 -7.13 -7.09 -2.15
C THR A 85 -5.95 -7.53 -1.28
N ILE A 86 -4.94 -6.67 -1.12
CA ILE A 86 -3.76 -6.92 -0.28
C ILE A 86 -4.12 -6.82 1.21
N TRP A 87 -5.01 -5.88 1.57
CA TRP A 87 -5.43 -5.65 2.96
C TRP A 87 -6.43 -6.68 3.49
N ASN A 88 -7.15 -7.37 2.60
CA ASN A 88 -8.10 -8.39 2.98
C ASN A 88 -7.35 -9.69 3.31
N HIS A 89 -7.01 -9.88 4.59
CA HIS A 89 -6.57 -11.17 5.12
C HIS A 89 -7.73 -12.15 5.03
N HIS A 90 -7.71 -13.04 4.05
CA HIS A 90 -8.69 -14.12 3.92
C HIS A 90 -8.23 -15.39 4.66
#